data_AF-A0A4Q2DLF2-F1
#
_entry.id   AF-A0A4Q2DLF2-F1
#
_cell.length_a   1.000
_cell.length_b   1.000
_cell.length_c   1.000
_cell.angle_alpha   90.00
_cell.angle_beta   90.00
_cell.angle_gamma   90.00
#
_symmetry.space_group_name_H-M   'P 1'
#
loop_
_entity.id
_entity.type
_entity.pdbx_description
1 polymer ?
#
loop_
_entity_poly.entity_id
_entity_poly.type
_entity_poly.pdbx_seq_one_letter_code
_entity_poly.pdbx_strand_id
1 'polypeptide(L)'
;MRWSDAAVSPGRRTLSLDEYDLTSVLRRCNSTTALDAQVIKDVKLFPRSERDGLALIQKILLRVKSSVKTRLDKAKEKILETELYLEWLQEFEFVMTAIENLLSSKVPGTRKRVTGLGRLSFTILYQLMDEFISEVDSHHDRWSYRSPDSATSSNRPTSSNRPTSSNRPTPSSQYPATMTIIEESQDSSTDARMEVAVQQAEECLNRFDLVMADAVRRYKIECGRNNVKLADAIGSKEYSLSRACCLLCEQTGFGGDEDDMGDSLLQETRRAMQEWKTEFGSDAPEDVGDDELTSD
;
A
#
# COMPACT_ATOMS: atom_id res chain seq x y z
N MET A 1 -24.05 -49.40 18.05
CA MET A 1 -23.48 -48.93 16.77
C MET A 1 -22.92 -47.53 16.97
N ARG A 2 -21.60 -47.41 17.11
CA ARG A 2 -20.87 -46.13 17.16
C ARG A 2 -20.20 -45.93 15.82
N TRP A 3 -20.63 -44.91 15.07
CA TRP A 3 -19.89 -44.37 13.94
C TRP A 3 -19.43 -42.99 14.39
N SER A 4 -18.13 -42.82 14.60
CA SER A 4 -17.51 -41.52 14.84
C SER A 4 -16.13 -41.57 14.20
N ASP A 5 -16.12 -41.81 12.88
CA ASP A 5 -14.97 -41.53 12.05
C ASP A 5 -14.88 -40.01 11.91
N ALA A 6 -14.08 -39.40 12.78
CA ALA A 6 -13.69 -38.01 12.64
C ALA A 6 -12.89 -37.89 11.34
N ALA A 7 -13.53 -37.33 10.30
CA ALA A 7 -12.87 -37.04 9.03
C ALA A 7 -11.66 -36.14 9.31
N VAL A 8 -10.46 -36.73 9.18
CA VAL A 8 -9.19 -35.99 9.19
C VAL A 8 -9.27 -34.98 8.07
N SER A 9 -9.50 -33.71 8.42
CA SER A 9 -9.52 -32.63 7.44
C SER A 9 -8.14 -32.59 6.79
N PRO A 10 -8.05 -32.72 5.45
CA PRO A 10 -6.77 -32.71 4.77
C PRO A 10 -6.05 -31.41 5.14
N GLY A 11 -4.85 -31.55 5.71
CA GLY A 11 -4.04 -30.43 6.16
C GLY A 11 -3.92 -29.40 5.03
N ARG A 12 -4.33 -28.16 5.32
CA ARG A 12 -4.27 -27.07 4.35
C ARG A 12 -2.80 -26.82 4.01
N ARG A 13 -2.37 -27.25 2.82
CA ARG A 13 -0.99 -27.03 2.35
C ARG A 13 -0.73 -25.53 2.28
N THR A 14 0.19 -25.04 3.09
CA THR A 14 0.74 -23.69 2.97
C THR A 14 1.81 -23.73 1.89
N LEU A 15 1.63 -22.95 0.83
CA LEU A 15 2.68 -22.73 -0.17
C LEU A 15 3.83 -21.95 0.48
N SER A 16 5.05 -22.15 -0.01
CA SER A 16 6.15 -21.27 0.39
C SER A 16 5.90 -19.85 -0.15
N LEU A 17 6.51 -18.84 0.50
CA LEU A 17 6.43 -17.44 0.07
C LEU A 17 6.95 -17.20 -1.36
N ASP A 18 7.77 -18.11 -1.87
CA ASP A 18 8.34 -18.04 -3.22
C ASP A 18 7.48 -18.74 -4.27
N GLU A 19 6.64 -19.70 -3.85
CA GLU A 19 5.69 -20.38 -4.72
C GLU A 19 4.40 -19.57 -4.94
N TYR A 20 4.06 -18.68 -4.01
CA TYR A 20 2.83 -17.89 -4.09
C TYR A 20 3.07 -16.50 -4.69
N ASP A 21 2.65 -16.31 -5.95
CA ASP A 21 2.73 -15.02 -6.64
C ASP A 21 1.40 -14.25 -6.52
N LEU A 22 1.32 -13.39 -5.51
CA LEU A 22 0.13 -12.55 -5.27
C LEU A 22 -0.21 -11.65 -6.47
N THR A 23 0.78 -11.07 -7.16
CA THR A 23 0.51 -10.21 -8.33
C THR A 23 -0.17 -11.00 -9.43
N SER A 24 0.33 -12.21 -9.74
CA SER A 24 -0.26 -13.07 -10.76
C SER A 24 -1.67 -13.50 -10.39
N VAL A 25 -1.92 -13.79 -9.11
CA VAL A 25 -3.26 -14.10 -8.59
C VAL A 25 -4.22 -12.91 -8.77
N LEU A 26 -3.82 -11.71 -8.33
CA LEU A 26 -4.64 -10.50 -8.45
C LEU A 26 -4.88 -10.10 -9.91
N ARG A 27 -3.89 -10.25 -10.80
CA ARG A 27 -4.09 -10.00 -12.24
C ARG A 27 -5.14 -10.93 -12.86
N ARG A 28 -5.20 -12.19 -12.45
CA ARG A 28 -6.28 -13.10 -12.88
C ARG A 28 -7.63 -12.64 -12.34
N CYS A 29 -7.70 -12.17 -11.09
CA CYS A 29 -8.92 -11.59 -10.53
C CYS A 29 -9.39 -10.33 -11.29
N ASN A 30 -8.46 -9.51 -11.77
CA ASN A 30 -8.76 -8.31 -12.55
C ASN A 30 -9.36 -8.67 -13.93
N SER A 31 -8.87 -9.74 -14.57
CA SER A 31 -9.24 -10.09 -15.95
C SER A 31 -10.68 -10.54 -16.18
N THR A 32 -11.42 -10.88 -15.12
CA THR A 32 -12.77 -11.46 -15.24
C THR A 32 -13.71 -10.97 -14.15
N THR A 33 -14.88 -10.46 -14.53
CA THR A 33 -15.94 -10.07 -13.58
C THR A 33 -16.53 -11.28 -12.84
N ALA A 34 -16.54 -12.46 -13.47
CA ALA A 34 -17.00 -13.72 -12.87
C ALA A 34 -15.80 -14.59 -12.50
N LEU A 35 -15.36 -14.49 -11.25
CA LEU A 35 -14.23 -15.29 -10.76
C LEU A 35 -14.56 -16.77 -10.72
N ASP A 36 -13.70 -17.58 -11.33
CA ASP A 36 -13.81 -19.03 -11.23
C ASP A 36 -13.43 -19.55 -9.83
N ALA A 37 -13.83 -20.78 -9.53
CA ALA A 37 -13.59 -21.41 -8.23
C ALA A 37 -12.08 -21.61 -7.94
N GLN A 38 -11.24 -21.73 -8.96
CA GLN A 38 -9.81 -21.94 -8.82
C GLN A 38 -9.10 -20.64 -8.43
N VAL A 39 -9.45 -19.50 -9.04
CA VAL A 39 -8.95 -18.18 -8.67
C VAL A 39 -9.32 -17.85 -7.23
N ILE A 40 -10.58 -18.12 -6.81
CA ILE A 40 -10.99 -17.94 -5.41
C ILE A 40 -10.18 -18.84 -4.47
N LYS A 41 -9.91 -20.08 -4.87
CA LYS A 41 -9.09 -21.02 -4.09
C LYS A 41 -7.66 -20.49 -3.94
N ASP A 42 -7.08 -19.96 -5.02
CA ASP A 42 -5.73 -19.42 -5.05
C ASP A 42 -5.61 -18.17 -4.17
N VAL A 43 -6.55 -17.22 -4.27
CA VAL A 43 -6.59 -16.04 -3.38
C VAL A 43 -6.66 -16.45 -1.92
N LYS A 44 -7.41 -17.51 -1.61
CA LYS A 44 -7.52 -18.04 -0.24
C LYS A 44 -6.25 -18.73 0.28
N LEU A 45 -5.23 -18.91 -0.56
CA LEU A 45 -3.88 -19.33 -0.15
C LEU A 45 -3.04 -18.16 0.38
N PHE A 46 -3.52 -16.91 0.28
CA PHE A 46 -2.86 -15.75 0.88
C PHE A 46 -2.52 -16.03 2.36
N PRO A 47 -1.29 -15.71 2.81
CA PRO A 47 -0.83 -15.99 4.16
C PRO A 47 -1.74 -15.37 5.23
N ARG A 48 -1.91 -16.08 6.35
CA ARG A 48 -2.63 -15.54 7.51
C ARG A 48 -1.72 -14.74 8.45
N SER A 49 -0.41 -14.98 8.37
CA SER A 49 0.62 -14.25 9.10
C SER A 49 0.75 -12.86 8.49
N GLU A 50 0.72 -11.83 9.35
CA GLU A 50 0.86 -10.43 8.93
C GLU A 50 2.19 -10.18 8.24
N ARG A 51 3.28 -10.75 8.79
CA ARG A 51 4.64 -10.67 8.22
C ARG A 51 4.73 -11.27 6.81
N ASP A 52 4.14 -12.44 6.62
CA ASP A 52 4.19 -13.12 5.32
C ASP A 52 3.32 -12.39 4.29
N GLY A 53 2.17 -11.86 4.72
CA GLY A 53 1.34 -10.97 3.90
C GLY A 53 2.12 -9.73 3.47
N LEU A 54 2.80 -9.07 4.41
CA LEU A 54 3.59 -7.87 4.17
C LEU A 54 4.71 -8.12 3.14
N ALA A 55 5.43 -9.24 3.26
CA ALA A 55 6.46 -9.61 2.29
C ALA A 55 5.92 -9.77 0.86
N LEU A 56 4.67 -10.21 0.69
CA LEU A 56 4.02 -10.30 -0.63
C LEU A 56 3.59 -8.92 -1.16
N ILE A 57 3.14 -8.03 -0.27
CA ILE A 57 2.80 -6.65 -0.62
C ILE A 57 4.04 -5.88 -1.06
N GLN A 58 5.16 -6.04 -0.34
CA GLN A 58 6.46 -5.48 -0.74
C GLN A 58 6.90 -5.96 -2.12
N LYS A 59 6.66 -7.24 -2.47
CA LYS A 59 6.91 -7.73 -3.84
C LYS A 59 6.03 -7.03 -4.89
N ILE A 60 4.78 -6.67 -4.58
CA ILE A 60 3.92 -5.87 -5.47
C ILE A 60 4.50 -4.46 -5.63
N LEU A 61 4.83 -3.81 -4.51
CA LEU A 61 5.38 -2.46 -4.48
C LEU A 61 6.66 -2.34 -5.30
N LEU A 62 7.59 -3.28 -5.13
CA LEU A 62 8.84 -3.35 -5.90
C LEU A 62 8.58 -3.51 -7.40
N ARG A 63 7.59 -4.33 -7.79
CA ARG A 63 7.21 -4.51 -9.19
C ARG A 63 6.60 -3.25 -9.79
N VAL A 64 5.74 -2.56 -9.03
CA VAL A 64 5.15 -1.27 -9.43
C VAL A 64 6.24 -0.22 -9.62
N LYS A 65 7.10 0.01 -8.61
CA LYS A 65 8.23 0.94 -8.73
C LYS A 65 9.13 0.63 -9.92
N SER A 66 9.42 -0.65 -10.16
CA SER A 66 10.24 -1.09 -11.30
C SER A 66 9.54 -0.83 -12.65
N SER A 67 8.22 -1.03 -12.73
CA SER A 67 7.39 -0.75 -13.91
C SER A 67 7.43 0.74 -14.25
N VAL A 68 7.14 1.59 -13.27
CA VAL A 68 7.14 3.06 -13.40
C VAL A 68 8.52 3.56 -13.79
N LYS A 69 9.57 3.13 -13.07
CA LYS A 69 10.94 3.49 -13.40
C LYS A 69 11.30 3.12 -14.84
N THR A 70 10.97 1.91 -15.28
CA THR A 70 11.27 1.46 -16.66
C THR A 70 10.54 2.31 -17.70
N ARG A 71 9.28 2.68 -17.44
CA ARG A 71 8.49 3.56 -18.31
C ARG A 71 9.12 4.95 -18.41
N LEU A 72 9.45 5.56 -17.28
CA LEU A 72 10.01 6.91 -17.22
C LEU A 72 11.45 6.98 -17.76
N ASP A 73 12.30 5.99 -17.45
CA ASP A 73 13.65 5.87 -18.02
C ASP A 73 13.61 5.81 -19.56
N LYS A 74 12.61 5.10 -20.10
CA LYS A 74 12.40 4.98 -21.55
C LYS A 74 11.92 6.29 -22.17
N ALA A 75 11.08 7.05 -21.47
CA ALA A 75 10.64 8.38 -21.88
C ALA A 75 11.80 9.40 -21.85
N LYS A 76 12.80 9.19 -20.97
CA LYS A 76 13.92 10.12 -20.71
C LYS A 76 13.45 11.49 -20.21
N GLU A 77 12.27 11.53 -19.62
CA GLU A 77 11.67 12.74 -19.07
C GLU A 77 11.97 12.81 -17.57
N LYS A 78 12.15 14.04 -17.08
CA LYS A 78 12.16 14.31 -15.64
C LYS A 78 10.74 14.52 -15.18
N ILE A 79 10.40 13.92 -14.05
CA ILE A 79 9.05 13.95 -13.48
C ILE A 79 9.07 14.72 -12.16
N LEU A 80 7.96 15.36 -11.81
CA LEU A 80 7.77 15.93 -10.47
C LEU A 80 7.61 14.80 -9.45
N GLU A 81 7.92 15.06 -8.18
CA GLU A 81 7.73 14.05 -7.12
C GLU A 81 6.26 13.65 -6.99
N THR A 82 5.37 14.64 -7.03
CA THR A 82 3.91 14.45 -6.96
C THR A 82 3.39 13.56 -8.09
N GLU A 83 3.91 13.77 -9.30
CA GLU A 83 3.59 12.94 -10.48
C GLU A 83 4.16 11.52 -10.34
N LEU A 84 5.34 11.34 -9.74
CA LEU A 84 5.89 10.01 -9.46
C LEU A 84 4.99 9.21 -8.50
N TYR A 85 4.49 9.84 -7.45
CA TYR A 85 3.58 9.20 -6.50
C TYR A 85 2.23 8.87 -7.14
N LEU A 86 1.71 9.75 -8.01
CA LEU A 86 0.54 9.46 -8.83
C LEU A 86 0.76 8.23 -9.73
N GLU A 87 1.89 8.15 -10.42
CA GLU A 87 2.22 7.00 -11.29
C GLU A 87 2.28 5.69 -10.48
N TRP A 88 2.76 5.73 -9.23
CA TRP A 88 2.71 4.56 -8.34
C TRP A 88 1.28 4.18 -7.97
N LEU A 89 0.43 5.15 -7.62
CA LEU A 89 -0.98 4.92 -7.30
C LEU A 89 -1.74 4.32 -8.48
N GLN A 90 -1.55 4.86 -9.69
CA GLN A 90 -2.19 4.37 -10.91
C GLN A 90 -1.78 2.93 -11.23
N GLU A 91 -0.52 2.56 -11.02
CA GLU A 91 -0.09 1.16 -11.21
C GLU A 91 -0.73 0.16 -10.24
N PHE A 92 -1.34 0.61 -9.12
CA PHE A 92 -2.12 -0.26 -8.24
C PHE A 92 -3.56 -0.49 -8.71
N GLU A 93 -4.00 0.09 -9.83
CA GLU A 93 -5.38 -0.06 -10.33
C GLU A 93 -5.80 -1.52 -10.50
N PHE A 94 -4.88 -2.40 -10.91
CA PHE A 94 -5.17 -3.83 -11.05
C PHE A 94 -5.49 -4.49 -9.71
N VAL A 95 -4.90 -4.02 -8.59
CA VAL A 95 -5.17 -4.52 -7.24
C VAL A 95 -6.57 -4.09 -6.83
N MET A 96 -6.89 -2.82 -7.02
CA MET A 96 -8.19 -2.23 -6.72
C MET A 96 -9.33 -2.98 -7.43
N THR A 97 -9.22 -3.12 -8.75
CA THR A 97 -10.21 -3.83 -9.57
C THR A 97 -10.30 -5.32 -9.21
N ALA A 98 -9.17 -5.96 -8.89
CA ALA A 98 -9.16 -7.33 -8.41
C ALA A 98 -9.92 -7.50 -7.09
N ILE A 99 -9.75 -6.57 -6.14
CA ILE A 99 -10.45 -6.59 -4.86
C ILE A 99 -11.95 -6.32 -5.03
N GLU A 100 -12.35 -5.36 -5.88
CA GLU A 100 -13.76 -5.11 -6.22
C GLU A 100 -14.44 -6.38 -6.76
N ASN A 101 -13.79 -7.08 -7.69
CA ASN A 101 -14.26 -8.35 -8.24
C ASN A 101 -14.35 -9.44 -7.15
N LEU A 102 -13.38 -9.50 -6.23
CA LEU A 102 -13.39 -10.44 -5.11
C LEU A 102 -14.57 -10.18 -4.16
N LEU A 103 -14.77 -8.93 -3.74
CA LEU A 103 -15.85 -8.53 -2.83
C LEU A 103 -17.24 -8.73 -3.45
N SER A 104 -17.34 -8.65 -4.78
CA SER A 104 -18.55 -8.86 -5.56
C SER A 104 -18.87 -10.34 -5.83
N SER A 105 -17.90 -11.24 -5.64
CA SER A 105 -18.04 -12.64 -5.98
C SER A 105 -19.10 -13.39 -5.15
N LYS A 106 -19.83 -14.27 -5.83
CA LYS A 106 -20.91 -15.11 -5.26
C LYS A 106 -20.58 -16.58 -5.46
N VAL A 107 -21.06 -17.41 -4.54
CA VAL A 107 -20.95 -18.87 -4.67
C VAL A 107 -21.85 -19.31 -5.84
N PRO A 108 -21.32 -20.05 -6.84
CA PRO A 108 -22.08 -20.48 -8.00
C PRO A 108 -23.40 -21.18 -7.62
N GLY A 109 -24.48 -20.84 -8.32
CA GLY A 109 -25.81 -21.39 -8.05
C GLY A 109 -26.48 -20.85 -6.78
N THR A 110 -25.91 -19.87 -6.09
CA THR A 110 -26.49 -19.30 -4.88
C THR A 110 -26.50 -17.77 -4.90
N ARG A 111 -27.31 -17.17 -4.01
CA ARG A 111 -27.25 -15.72 -3.73
C ARG A 111 -26.20 -15.36 -2.66
N LYS A 112 -25.49 -16.35 -2.10
CA LYS A 112 -24.54 -16.14 -1.01
C LYS A 112 -23.20 -15.64 -1.56
N ARG A 113 -22.64 -14.62 -0.92
CA ARG A 113 -21.28 -14.14 -1.18
C ARG A 113 -20.24 -15.14 -0.64
N VAL A 114 -19.08 -15.20 -1.28
CA VAL A 114 -17.97 -16.04 -0.81
C VAL A 114 -17.45 -15.52 0.53
N THR A 115 -17.24 -16.41 1.50
CA THR A 115 -16.77 -16.06 2.85
C THR A 115 -15.25 -15.96 2.92
N GLY A 116 -14.77 -15.11 3.82
CA GLY A 116 -13.36 -14.90 4.12
C GLY A 116 -12.67 -13.92 3.15
N LEU A 117 -13.38 -13.40 2.16
CA LEU A 117 -12.81 -12.44 1.21
C LEU A 117 -12.75 -11.03 1.78
N GLY A 118 -13.61 -10.67 2.74
CA GLY A 118 -13.54 -9.37 3.40
C GLY A 118 -12.23 -9.20 4.17
N ARG A 119 -11.90 -10.19 5.00
CA ARG A 119 -10.62 -10.22 5.73
C ARG A 119 -9.42 -10.08 4.80
N LEU A 120 -9.36 -10.92 3.75
CA LEU A 120 -8.23 -10.93 2.82
C LEU A 120 -8.08 -9.61 2.09
N SER A 121 -9.20 -9.07 1.58
CA SER A 121 -9.24 -7.80 0.86
C SER A 121 -8.77 -6.65 1.75
N PHE A 122 -9.28 -6.57 2.98
CA PHE A 122 -8.86 -5.55 3.93
C PHE A 122 -7.37 -5.66 4.27
N THR A 123 -6.87 -6.86 4.55
CA THR A 123 -5.44 -7.05 4.84
C THR A 123 -4.55 -6.60 3.69
N ILE A 124 -4.90 -6.95 2.44
CA ILE A 124 -4.14 -6.55 1.26
C ILE A 124 -4.16 -5.03 1.09
N LEU A 125 -5.34 -4.40 1.14
CA LEU A 125 -5.48 -2.96 0.92
C LEU A 125 -4.83 -2.13 2.03
N TYR A 126 -5.02 -2.53 3.29
CA TYR A 126 -4.41 -1.87 4.44
C TYR A 126 -2.88 -1.88 4.34
N GLN A 127 -2.28 -3.06 4.15
CA GLN A 127 -0.82 -3.18 4.04
C GLN A 127 -0.28 -2.47 2.80
N LEU A 128 -1.03 -2.48 1.69
CA LEU A 128 -0.60 -1.78 0.47
C LEU A 128 -0.56 -0.26 0.67
N MET A 129 -1.56 0.30 1.34
CA MET A 129 -1.62 1.73 1.64
C MET A 129 -0.54 2.13 2.66
N ASP A 130 -0.37 1.34 3.72
CA ASP A 130 0.65 1.55 4.76
C ASP A 130 2.06 1.56 4.16
N GLU A 131 2.39 0.56 3.31
CA GLU A 131 3.69 0.51 2.62
C GLU A 131 3.84 1.59 1.55
N PHE A 132 2.76 2.02 0.89
CA PHE A 132 2.81 3.16 -0.03
C PHE A 132 3.19 4.44 0.72
N ILE A 133 2.52 4.74 1.83
CA ILE A 133 2.82 5.93 2.65
C ILE A 133 4.25 5.86 3.18
N SER A 134 4.68 4.71 3.70
CA SER A 134 6.05 4.52 4.19
C SER A 134 7.12 4.71 3.11
N GLU A 135 6.84 4.35 1.85
CA GLU A 135 7.75 4.61 0.73
C GLU A 135 7.79 6.08 0.32
N VAL A 136 6.66 6.80 0.36
CA VAL A 136 6.63 8.24 0.12
C VAL A 136 7.47 8.96 1.17
N ASP A 137 7.26 8.62 2.45
CA ASP A 137 8.02 9.15 3.58
C ASP A 137 9.53 8.87 3.44
N SER A 138 9.88 7.61 3.17
CA SER A 138 11.27 7.20 2.92
C SER A 138 11.91 7.90 1.72
N HIS A 139 11.11 8.28 0.71
CA HIS A 139 11.60 8.99 -0.47
C HIS A 139 11.91 10.45 -0.12
N HIS A 140 11.02 11.13 0.59
CA HIS A 140 11.22 12.50 1.09
C HIS A 140 12.44 12.61 2.00
N ASP A 141 12.61 11.68 2.94
CA ASP A 141 13.76 11.68 3.85
C ASP A 141 15.09 11.59 3.12
N ARG A 142 15.18 10.71 2.10
CA ARG A 142 16.41 10.52 1.32
C ARG A 142 16.75 11.71 0.44
N TRP A 143 15.76 12.50 0.06
CA TRP A 143 15.96 13.71 -0.72
C TRP A 143 16.77 14.76 0.04
N SER A 144 16.44 14.94 1.33
CA SER A 144 17.11 15.91 2.20
C SER A 144 18.63 15.71 2.32
N TYR A 145 19.12 14.49 2.07
CA TYR A 145 20.55 14.14 2.15
C TYR A 145 21.28 14.10 0.81
N ARG A 146 20.64 14.40 -0.34
CA ARG A 146 21.37 14.57 -1.62
C ARG A 146 22.14 15.88 -1.61
N SER A 147 23.26 15.92 -0.88
CA SER A 147 24.18 17.05 -0.99
C SER A 147 24.72 17.15 -2.43
N PRO A 148 24.63 18.34 -3.06
CA PRO A 148 25.08 18.57 -4.45
C PRO A 148 26.59 18.34 -4.66
N ASP A 149 27.36 18.17 -3.58
CA ASP A 149 28.81 17.99 -3.63
C ASP A 149 29.28 16.63 -4.20
N SER A 150 28.37 15.67 -4.41
CA SER A 150 28.70 14.37 -5.00
C SER A 150 28.88 14.40 -6.53
N ALA A 151 28.44 15.47 -7.21
CA ALA A 151 28.62 15.62 -8.67
C ALA A 151 29.88 16.39 -9.07
N THR A 152 30.55 17.10 -8.15
CA THR A 152 31.59 18.10 -8.52
C THR A 152 33.00 17.78 -7.97
N SER A 153 33.22 16.65 -7.29
CA SER A 153 34.51 16.32 -6.68
C SER A 153 35.43 15.42 -7.53
N SER A 154 35.62 15.76 -8.82
CA SER A 154 36.59 15.05 -9.69
C SER A 154 37.88 15.81 -10.00
N ASN A 155 38.07 17.03 -9.49
CA ASN A 155 39.29 17.81 -9.75
C ASN A 155 40.18 18.01 -8.51
N ARG A 156 40.37 16.96 -7.69
CA ARG A 156 41.45 16.97 -6.68
C ARG A 156 42.69 16.29 -7.28
N PRO A 157 43.79 17.02 -7.55
CA PRO A 157 45.03 16.41 -8.03
C PRO A 157 45.67 15.62 -6.88
N THR A 158 45.44 14.31 -6.83
CA THR A 158 46.14 13.40 -5.93
C THR A 158 47.34 12.80 -6.66
N SER A 159 48.53 13.35 -6.39
CA SER A 159 49.79 12.64 -6.65
C SER A 159 49.95 11.51 -5.62
N SER A 160 49.36 10.35 -5.88
CA SER A 160 49.62 9.14 -5.10
C SER A 160 49.26 7.91 -5.91
N ASN A 161 50.32 7.20 -6.34
CA ASN A 161 50.26 5.93 -7.06
C ASN A 161 49.71 4.82 -6.15
N ARG A 162 48.39 4.76 -5.96
CA ARG A 162 47.72 3.60 -5.34
C ARG A 162 46.82 2.94 -6.38
N PRO A 163 47.03 1.66 -6.74
CA PRO A 163 46.19 0.97 -7.71
C PRO A 163 44.79 0.76 -7.11
N THR A 164 43.85 1.60 -7.53
CA THR A 164 42.44 1.55 -7.15
C THR A 164 41.68 0.59 -8.07
N SER A 165 41.63 -0.68 -7.68
CA SER A 165 40.71 -1.67 -8.28
C SER A 165 39.33 -1.59 -7.64
N SER A 166 38.61 -0.48 -7.84
CA SER A 166 37.22 -0.37 -7.36
C SER A 166 36.26 0.01 -8.50
N ASN A 167 36.00 -0.96 -9.38
CA ASN A 167 34.73 -1.05 -10.10
C ASN A 167 33.63 -1.44 -9.10
N ARG A 168 33.39 -0.63 -8.07
CA ARG A 168 32.24 -0.84 -7.19
C ARG A 168 31.05 -0.23 -7.95
N PRO A 169 30.11 -1.05 -8.47
CA PRO A 169 28.91 -0.49 -9.08
C PRO A 169 28.25 0.41 -8.05
N THR A 170 28.09 1.68 -8.39
CA THR A 170 27.21 2.56 -7.64
C THR A 170 25.84 1.89 -7.62
N PRO A 171 25.23 1.69 -6.44
CA PRO A 171 23.91 1.09 -6.37
C PRO A 171 22.98 1.92 -7.25
N SER A 172 22.47 1.29 -8.31
CA SER A 172 21.52 1.93 -9.22
C SER A 172 20.35 2.44 -8.39
N SER A 173 20.12 3.75 -8.40
CA SER A 173 18.98 4.39 -7.72
C SER A 173 17.70 3.61 -8.08
N GLN A 174 16.96 3.15 -7.06
CA GLN A 174 15.68 2.45 -7.25
C GLN A 174 14.59 3.39 -7.77
N TYR A 175 14.81 4.71 -7.67
CA TYR A 175 13.89 5.75 -8.11
C TYR A 175 14.32 6.34 -9.47
N PRO A 176 13.37 6.73 -10.33
CA PRO A 176 13.65 7.49 -11.55
C PRO A 176 14.26 8.86 -11.22
N ALA A 177 14.72 9.58 -12.24
CA ALA A 177 15.21 10.95 -12.05
C ALA A 177 14.02 11.90 -11.87
N THR A 178 13.85 12.42 -10.66
CA THR A 178 12.90 13.49 -10.35
C THR A 178 13.55 14.87 -10.56
N MET A 179 12.72 15.88 -10.80
CA MET A 179 13.17 17.27 -10.89
C MET A 179 13.72 17.76 -9.54
N THR A 180 14.73 18.63 -9.58
CA THR A 180 15.17 19.33 -8.37
C THR A 180 14.33 20.59 -8.12
N ILE A 181 14.24 21.06 -6.87
CA ILE A 181 13.56 22.32 -6.51
C ILE A 181 14.00 23.48 -7.40
N ILE A 182 15.29 23.53 -7.76
CA ILE A 182 15.83 24.56 -8.67
C ILE A 182 15.24 24.42 -10.07
N GLU A 183 15.12 23.19 -10.58
CA GLU A 183 14.52 22.91 -11.89
C GLU A 183 13.03 23.22 -11.91
N GLU A 184 12.32 22.85 -10.85
CA GLU A 184 10.90 23.16 -10.66
C GLU A 184 10.64 24.66 -10.70
N SER A 185 11.45 25.45 -9.98
CA SER A 185 11.34 26.91 -9.93
C SER A 185 11.59 27.63 -11.27
N GLN A 186 12.20 26.95 -12.24
CA GLN A 186 12.50 27.50 -13.56
C GLN A 186 11.46 27.13 -14.62
N ASP A 187 10.59 26.15 -14.34
CA ASP A 187 9.54 25.71 -15.23
C ASP A 187 8.18 26.29 -14.79
N SER A 188 7.66 27.24 -15.57
CA SER A 188 6.37 27.88 -15.31
C SER A 188 5.16 26.94 -15.43
N SER A 189 5.35 25.72 -15.96
CA SER A 189 4.30 24.70 -16.03
C SER A 189 4.21 23.82 -14.79
N THR A 190 5.19 23.88 -13.89
CA THR A 190 5.27 23.04 -12.68
C THR A 190 3.99 23.13 -11.85
N ASP A 191 3.51 24.34 -11.53
CA ASP A 191 2.33 24.53 -10.69
C ASP A 191 1.09 23.86 -11.28
N ALA A 192 0.86 24.05 -12.59
CA ALA A 192 -0.28 23.45 -13.28
C ALA A 192 -0.19 21.92 -13.37
N ARG A 193 1.03 21.38 -13.57
CA ARG A 193 1.27 19.93 -13.58
C ARG A 193 1.04 19.32 -12.20
N MET A 194 1.50 20.00 -11.15
CA MET A 194 1.31 19.60 -9.77
C MET A 194 -0.17 19.59 -9.39
N GLU A 195 -0.92 20.64 -9.72
CA GLU A 195 -2.36 20.72 -9.45
C GLU A 195 -3.13 19.56 -10.13
N VAL A 196 -2.83 19.29 -11.40
CA VAL A 196 -3.42 18.15 -12.13
C VAL A 196 -3.02 16.82 -11.50
N ALA A 197 -1.77 16.66 -11.09
CA ALA A 197 -1.29 15.42 -10.47
C ALA A 197 -1.97 15.16 -9.11
N VAL A 198 -2.13 16.21 -8.29
CA VAL A 198 -2.84 16.16 -7.00
C VAL A 198 -4.29 15.74 -7.22
N GLN A 199 -5.00 16.41 -8.13
CA GLN A 199 -6.40 16.08 -8.43
C GLN A 199 -6.57 14.61 -8.84
N GLN A 200 -5.71 14.11 -9.73
CA GLN A 200 -5.77 12.71 -10.18
C GLN A 200 -5.39 11.71 -9.08
N ALA A 201 -4.46 12.09 -8.19
CA ALA A 201 -4.08 11.25 -7.06
C ALA A 201 -5.23 11.15 -6.06
N GLU A 202 -5.93 12.24 -5.79
CA GLU A 202 -7.12 12.28 -4.95
C GLU A 202 -8.26 11.43 -5.53
N GLU A 203 -8.48 11.46 -6.85
CA GLU A 203 -9.42 10.55 -7.51
C GLU A 203 -9.05 9.07 -7.30
N CYS A 204 -7.77 8.74 -7.41
CA CYS A 204 -7.27 7.38 -7.16
C CYS A 204 -7.45 6.96 -5.69
N LEU A 205 -7.12 7.84 -4.75
CA LEU A 205 -7.22 7.62 -3.31
C LEU A 205 -8.68 7.53 -2.85
N ASN A 206 -9.59 8.31 -3.43
CA ASN A 206 -11.01 8.21 -3.18
C ASN A 206 -11.58 6.86 -3.65
N ARG A 207 -11.15 6.35 -4.81
CA ARG A 207 -11.50 4.98 -5.21
C ARG A 207 -10.94 3.96 -4.22
N PHE A 208 -9.69 4.12 -3.78
CA PHE A 208 -9.06 3.29 -2.76
C PHE A 208 -9.89 3.24 -1.48
N ASP A 209 -10.32 4.40 -1.03
CA ASP A 209 -11.14 4.57 0.17
C ASP A 209 -12.44 3.78 0.09
N LEU A 210 -13.20 3.94 -0.99
CA LEU A 210 -14.50 3.28 -1.16
C LEU A 210 -14.37 1.75 -1.13
N VAL A 211 -13.36 1.20 -1.82
CA VAL A 211 -13.15 -0.26 -1.88
C VAL A 211 -12.62 -0.79 -0.55
N MET A 212 -11.74 -0.06 0.12
CA MET A 212 -11.20 -0.45 1.42
C MET A 212 -12.28 -0.39 2.50
N ALA A 213 -13.14 0.63 2.52
CA ALA A 213 -14.32 0.70 3.38
C ALA A 213 -15.27 -0.48 3.17
N ASP A 214 -15.53 -0.88 1.91
CA ASP A 214 -16.32 -2.07 1.61
C ASP A 214 -15.64 -3.37 2.09
N ALA A 215 -14.31 -3.45 2.00
CA ALA A 215 -13.55 -4.56 2.55
C ALA A 215 -13.68 -4.62 4.09
N VAL A 216 -13.60 -3.49 4.79
CA VAL A 216 -13.80 -3.37 6.25
C VAL A 216 -15.22 -3.84 6.63
N ARG A 217 -16.26 -3.29 5.99
CA ARG A 217 -17.66 -3.69 6.25
C ARG A 217 -17.86 -5.17 6.00
N ARG A 218 -17.28 -5.71 4.92
CA ARG A 218 -17.35 -7.14 4.63
C ARG A 218 -16.61 -7.97 5.68
N TYR A 219 -15.45 -7.52 6.14
CA TYR A 219 -14.68 -8.19 7.18
C TYR A 219 -15.45 -8.22 8.51
N LYS A 220 -16.07 -7.10 8.91
CA LYS A 220 -16.96 -6.98 10.07
C LYS A 220 -18.10 -8.01 10.02
N ILE A 221 -18.77 -8.14 8.88
CA ILE A 221 -19.86 -9.12 8.69
C ILE A 221 -19.36 -10.57 8.81
N GLU A 222 -18.16 -10.86 8.28
CA GLU A 222 -17.62 -12.22 8.24
C GLU A 222 -17.04 -12.69 9.57
N CYS A 223 -16.48 -11.78 10.39
CA CYS A 223 -15.67 -12.16 11.55
C CYS A 223 -15.88 -11.29 12.81
N GLY A 224 -16.53 -10.13 12.69
CA GLY A 224 -16.43 -9.05 13.68
C GLY A 224 -17.46 -9.05 14.82
N ARG A 225 -18.67 -9.58 14.61
CA ARG A 225 -19.81 -9.34 15.52
C ARG A 225 -19.62 -9.81 16.97
N ASN A 226 -18.73 -10.78 17.22
CA ASN A 226 -18.50 -11.34 18.55
C ASN A 226 -17.01 -11.35 18.95
N ASN A 227 -16.17 -10.54 18.27
CA ASN A 227 -14.73 -10.56 18.48
C ASN A 227 -14.22 -9.18 18.89
N VAL A 228 -14.33 -8.88 20.20
CA VAL A 228 -13.93 -7.60 20.81
C VAL A 228 -12.47 -7.26 20.49
N LYS A 229 -11.56 -8.21 20.70
CA LYS A 229 -10.13 -8.03 20.41
C LYS A 229 -9.84 -7.65 18.95
N LEU A 230 -10.64 -8.18 18.02
CA LEU A 230 -10.50 -7.84 16.61
C LEU A 230 -11.04 -6.42 16.33
N ALA A 231 -12.15 -6.02 16.95
CA ALA A 231 -12.66 -4.66 16.84
C ALA A 231 -11.65 -3.65 17.44
N ASP A 232 -11.00 -3.98 18.55
CA ASP A 232 -9.93 -3.18 19.14
C ASP A 232 -8.74 -3.05 18.18
N ALA A 233 -8.26 -4.16 17.63
CA ALA A 233 -7.17 -4.14 16.65
C ALA A 233 -7.52 -3.33 15.38
N ILE A 234 -8.78 -3.32 14.97
CA ILE A 234 -9.25 -2.48 13.86
C ILE A 234 -9.24 -1.00 14.26
N GLY A 235 -9.62 -0.65 15.50
CA GLY A 235 -9.49 0.70 16.03
C GLY A 235 -8.04 1.19 16.05
N SER A 236 -7.10 0.38 16.54
CA SER A 236 -5.68 0.76 16.53
C SER A 236 -5.15 0.94 15.09
N LYS A 237 -5.58 0.08 14.15
CA LYS A 237 -5.23 0.23 12.73
C LYS A 237 -5.78 1.51 12.11
N GLU A 238 -6.96 1.94 12.54
CA GLU A 238 -7.57 3.19 12.09
C GLU A 238 -6.76 4.40 12.59
N TYR A 239 -6.39 4.40 13.86
CA TYR A 239 -5.55 5.44 14.44
C TYR A 239 -4.20 5.54 13.71
N SER A 240 -3.51 4.41 13.49
CA SER A 240 -2.27 4.37 12.71
C SER A 240 -2.46 4.89 11.29
N LEU A 241 -3.54 4.48 10.61
CA LEU A 241 -3.84 4.92 9.25
C LEU A 241 -4.11 6.44 9.20
N SER A 242 -4.83 6.99 10.17
CA SER A 242 -5.09 8.42 10.24
C SER A 242 -3.81 9.23 10.41
N ARG A 243 -2.87 8.77 11.25
CA ARG A 243 -1.57 9.45 11.39
C ARG A 243 -0.75 9.40 10.11
N ALA A 244 -0.73 8.24 9.45
CA ALA A 244 -0.04 8.05 8.19
C ALA A 244 -0.63 8.92 7.07
N CYS A 245 -1.96 9.06 7.02
CA CYS A 245 -2.63 9.93 6.05
C CYS A 245 -2.30 11.41 6.28
N CYS A 246 -2.28 11.90 7.53
CA CYS A 246 -1.83 13.27 7.82
C CYS A 246 -0.42 13.54 7.28
N LEU A 247 0.51 12.59 7.49
CA LEU A 247 1.88 12.71 6.98
C LEU A 247 1.92 12.72 5.44
N LEU A 248 1.13 11.84 4.81
CA LEU A 248 1.00 11.81 3.36
C LEU A 248 0.47 13.16 2.82
N CYS A 249 -0.56 13.74 3.44
CA CYS A 249 -1.09 15.06 3.09
C CYS A 249 0.01 16.12 3.16
N GLU A 250 0.75 16.18 4.26
CA GLU A 250 1.83 17.16 4.46
C GLU A 250 2.93 17.03 3.40
N GLN A 251 3.30 15.80 3.04
CA GLN A 251 4.40 15.53 2.11
C GLN A 251 4.02 15.76 0.64
N THR A 252 2.76 15.49 0.28
CA THR A 252 2.35 15.41 -1.14
C THR A 252 1.35 16.46 -1.57
N GLY A 253 0.67 17.11 -0.61
CA GLY A 253 -0.48 17.97 -0.87
C GLY A 253 -1.77 17.21 -1.24
N PHE A 254 -1.79 15.88 -1.14
CA PHE A 254 -3.02 15.09 -1.35
C PHE A 254 -4.01 15.31 -0.20
N GLY A 255 -5.30 15.42 -0.51
CA GLY A 255 -6.35 15.46 0.50
C GLY A 255 -6.86 16.85 0.87
N GLY A 256 -6.50 17.88 0.09
CA GLY A 256 -7.05 19.24 0.11
C GLY A 256 -6.99 20.03 1.43
N ASP A 257 -6.74 21.33 1.35
CA ASP A 257 -6.83 22.28 2.49
C ASP A 257 -8.23 22.91 2.64
N GLU A 258 -9.22 22.52 1.83
CA GLU A 258 -10.45 23.32 1.66
C GLU A 258 -11.28 23.50 2.94
N ASP A 259 -11.11 22.65 3.95
CA ASP A 259 -11.98 22.67 5.14
C ASP A 259 -11.31 23.06 6.47
N ASP A 260 -10.02 23.42 6.53
CA ASP A 260 -9.29 23.75 7.79
C ASP A 260 -9.38 22.68 8.93
N MET A 261 -10.10 21.57 8.69
CA MET A 261 -10.62 20.64 9.69
C MET A 261 -9.91 19.28 9.68
N GLY A 262 -8.86 19.14 8.88
CA GLY A 262 -7.95 18.00 8.88
C GLY A 262 -8.05 17.10 7.65
N ASP A 263 -7.10 16.16 7.61
CA ASP A 263 -6.87 15.15 6.57
C ASP A 263 -8.18 14.50 6.07
N SER A 264 -8.52 14.72 4.81
CA SER A 264 -9.71 14.15 4.14
C SER A 264 -9.47 12.77 3.52
N LEU A 265 -8.22 12.27 3.54
CA LEU A 265 -7.89 11.00 2.91
C LEU A 265 -8.52 9.83 3.66
N LEU A 266 -9.00 8.85 2.90
CA LEU A 266 -9.52 7.58 3.42
C LEU A 266 -10.63 7.73 4.48
N GLN A 267 -11.47 8.77 4.36
CA GLN A 267 -12.51 9.11 5.33
C GLN A 267 -13.54 7.99 5.50
N GLU A 268 -13.97 7.35 4.41
CA GLU A 268 -14.97 6.27 4.42
C GLU A 268 -14.44 5.02 5.13
N THR A 269 -13.17 4.70 4.90
CA THR A 269 -12.46 3.57 5.49
C THR A 269 -12.30 3.79 6.98
N ARG A 270 -11.78 4.96 7.38
CA ARG A 270 -11.59 5.32 8.79
C ARG A 270 -12.93 5.29 9.53
N ARG A 271 -13.97 5.91 8.97
CA ARG A 271 -15.33 5.84 9.53
C ARG A 271 -15.81 4.40 9.72
N ALA A 272 -15.66 3.54 8.71
CA ALA A 272 -16.08 2.14 8.81
C ALA A 272 -15.30 1.35 9.89
N MET A 273 -14.03 1.67 10.11
CA MET A 273 -13.19 1.06 11.15
C MET A 273 -13.57 1.58 12.55
N GLN A 274 -13.78 2.89 12.70
CA GLN A 274 -14.28 3.51 13.94
C GLN A 274 -15.65 2.95 14.32
N GLU A 275 -16.61 2.89 13.39
CA GLU A 275 -17.93 2.29 13.62
C GLU A 275 -17.83 0.82 14.07
N TRP A 276 -16.85 0.07 13.57
CA TRP A 276 -16.60 -1.28 14.06
C TRP A 276 -16.08 -1.25 15.49
N LYS A 277 -15.05 -0.45 15.78
CA LYS A 277 -14.49 -0.29 17.14
C LYS A 277 -15.57 0.15 18.14
N THR A 278 -16.40 1.13 17.81
CA THR A 278 -17.46 1.62 18.70
C THR A 278 -18.56 0.58 18.94
N GLU A 279 -18.95 -0.20 17.93
CA GLU A 279 -20.04 -1.19 18.09
C GLU A 279 -19.59 -2.44 18.88
N PHE A 280 -18.33 -2.86 18.74
CA PHE A 280 -17.86 -4.17 19.23
C PHE A 280 -16.58 -4.15 20.06
N GLY A 281 -15.87 -3.03 20.13
CA GLY A 281 -14.64 -2.88 20.89
C GLY A 281 -14.89 -2.68 22.38
N SER A 282 -13.82 -2.65 23.17
CA SER A 282 -13.90 -2.30 24.58
C SER A 282 -13.83 -0.78 24.80
N ASP A 283 -14.63 -0.27 25.73
CA ASP A 283 -14.54 1.13 26.22
C ASP A 283 -13.31 1.38 27.11
N ALA A 284 -12.48 0.37 27.35
CA ALA A 284 -11.25 0.56 28.09
C ALA A 284 -10.39 1.58 27.32
N PRO A 285 -9.90 2.65 27.99
CA PRO A 285 -8.92 3.52 27.37
C PRO A 285 -7.78 2.61 26.91
N GLU A 286 -7.45 2.67 25.62
CA GLU A 286 -6.23 2.02 25.13
C GLU A 286 -5.12 2.61 26.00
N ASP A 287 -4.48 1.76 26.79
CA ASP A 287 -3.31 2.15 27.57
C ASP A 287 -2.26 2.45 26.50
N VAL A 288 -2.28 3.71 26.03
CA VAL A 288 -1.30 4.28 25.12
C VAL A 288 -0.05 4.33 25.98
N GLY A 289 0.59 3.17 26.15
CA GLY A 289 1.90 3.08 26.75
C GLY A 289 2.73 4.08 25.99
N ASP A 290 3.20 5.09 26.70
CA ASP A 290 4.02 6.16 26.15
C ASP A 290 5.10 5.48 25.30
N ASP A 291 4.95 5.55 23.98
CA ASP A 291 6.04 5.35 23.03
C ASP A 291 6.94 6.56 23.21
N GLU A 292 7.61 6.58 24.36
CA GLU A 292 8.69 7.47 24.70
C GLU A 292 9.77 7.19 23.67
N LEU A 293 9.79 8.06 22.66
CA LEU A 293 10.82 8.19 21.63
C LEU A 293 12.18 8.34 22.33
N THR A 294 12.76 7.21 22.73
CA THR A 294 14.16 7.10 23.14
C THR A 294 14.99 7.34 21.89
N SER A 295 15.27 8.63 21.68
CA SER A 295 16.21 9.13 20.70
C SER A 295 17.60 8.82 21.24
N ASP A 296 18.22 7.75 20.74
CA ASP A 296 19.67 7.52 20.86
C ASP A 296 20.41 8.17 19.67
#